data_AF-A0A1Y0FRQ4-F1
#
_entry.id   AF-A0A1Y0FRQ4-F1
#
_cell.length_a   1.000
_cell.length_b   1.000
_cell.length_c   1.000
_cell.angle_alpha   90.00
_cell.angle_beta   90.00
_cell.angle_gamma   90.00
#
_symmetry.space_group_name_H-M   'P 1'
#
loop_
_entity.id
_entity.type
_entity.pdbx_description
1 polymer ?
#
loop_
_entity_poly.entity_id
_entity_poly.type
_entity_poly.pdbx_seq_one_letter_code
_entity_poly.pdbx_strand_id
1 'polypeptide(L)'
;MACVSDPAMADLFLDLAKTYHGYADGLFKLFITVLFGSFAFASSFPIKTSSKLTKIGKFHVTSTSLATASVLLSFYVICFWSFRSAIVNAHLAASQFLSFHQNCEGVEVLNKMLGFESLNRLSLILPQVGFLLGSAMGVLVFLYLTNNRKEG
;
A
#
# COMPACT_ATOMS: atom_id res chain seq x y z
N MET A 1 22.29 -36.57 3.68
CA MET A 1 21.40 -36.02 4.72
C MET A 1 20.18 -35.42 4.02
N ALA A 2 19.05 -36.14 4.05
CA ALA A 2 17.83 -35.70 3.37
C ALA A 2 17.04 -34.80 4.30
N CYS A 3 17.30 -33.50 4.17
CA CYS A 3 16.65 -32.46 4.93
C CYS A 3 15.42 -31.99 4.14
N VAL A 4 14.43 -32.86 4.00
CA VAL A 4 13.23 -32.57 3.22
C VAL A 4 12.03 -33.20 3.90
N SER A 5 11.35 -32.44 4.75
CA SER A 5 9.93 -32.67 5.04
C SER A 5 9.14 -32.17 3.82
N ASP A 6 8.98 -33.05 2.84
CA ASP A 6 8.21 -32.90 1.61
C ASP A 6 8.56 -31.67 0.73
N PRO A 7 9.40 -31.82 -0.33
CA PRO A 7 9.92 -30.69 -1.10
C PRO A 7 8.79 -29.94 -1.83
N ALA A 8 7.72 -30.66 -2.16
CA ALA A 8 6.54 -30.09 -2.78
C ALA A 8 5.84 -29.06 -1.88
N MET A 9 5.83 -29.27 -0.56
CA MET A 9 5.20 -28.34 0.39
C MET A 9 6.07 -27.09 0.60
N ALA A 10 7.39 -27.26 0.65
CA ALA A 10 8.32 -26.15 0.72
C ALA A 10 8.23 -25.24 -0.52
N ASP A 11 8.26 -25.82 -1.72
CA ASP A 11 8.14 -25.06 -2.97
C ASP A 11 6.79 -24.33 -3.04
N LEU A 12 5.71 -24.95 -2.54
CA LEU A 12 4.38 -24.34 -2.47
C LEU A 12 4.35 -23.10 -1.56
N PHE A 13 4.96 -23.15 -0.37
CA PHE A 13 5.02 -21.97 0.51
C PHE A 13 5.88 -20.84 -0.04
N LEU A 14 6.98 -21.18 -0.73
CA LEU A 14 7.82 -20.21 -1.41
C LEU A 14 7.05 -19.52 -2.56
N ASP A 15 6.30 -20.28 -3.35
CA ASP A 15 5.51 -19.75 -4.47
C ASP A 15 4.33 -18.90 -3.99
N LEU A 16 3.68 -19.32 -2.90
CA LEU A 16 2.67 -18.50 -2.21
C LEU A 16 3.25 -17.19 -1.69
N ALA A 17 4.43 -17.21 -1.07
CA ALA A 17 5.07 -16.00 -0.57
C ALA A 17 5.39 -15.02 -1.72
N LYS A 18 5.92 -15.53 -2.85
CA LYS A 18 6.17 -14.73 -4.07
C LYS A 18 4.86 -14.16 -4.63
N THR A 19 3.80 -14.96 -4.67
CA THR A 19 2.49 -14.55 -5.20
C THR A 19 1.88 -13.43 -4.37
N TYR A 20 1.84 -13.58 -3.04
CA TYR A 20 1.34 -12.53 -2.15
C TYR A 20 2.20 -11.26 -2.18
N HIS A 21 3.52 -11.41 -2.35
CA HIS A 21 4.40 -10.26 -2.56
C HIS A 21 4.07 -9.54 -3.88
N GLY A 22 3.83 -10.28 -4.96
CA GLY A 22 3.36 -9.72 -6.23
C GLY A 22 2.03 -8.98 -6.12
N TYR A 23 1.09 -9.49 -5.34
CA TYR A 23 -0.17 -8.78 -5.05
C TYR A 23 0.07 -7.49 -4.26
N ALA A 24 0.96 -7.51 -3.27
CA ALA A 24 1.30 -6.31 -2.50
C ALA A 24 1.94 -5.22 -3.40
N ASP A 25 2.89 -5.59 -4.26
CA ASP A 25 3.51 -4.68 -5.22
C ASP A 25 2.49 -4.12 -6.24
N GLY A 26 1.62 -4.97 -6.76
CA GLY A 26 0.53 -4.56 -7.66
C GLY A 26 -0.42 -3.54 -7.00
N LEU A 27 -0.83 -3.80 -5.76
CA LEU A 27 -1.67 -2.87 -4.98
C LEU A 27 -0.97 -1.55 -4.69
N PHE A 28 0.33 -1.57 -4.43
CA PHE A 28 1.13 -0.37 -4.21
C PHE A 28 1.27 0.47 -5.48
N LYS A 29 1.53 -0.15 -6.63
CA LYS A 29 1.56 0.51 -7.95
C LYS A 29 0.21 1.12 -8.31
N LEU A 30 -0.88 0.40 -8.05
CA LEU A 30 -2.23 0.89 -8.25
C LEU A 30 -2.53 2.10 -7.37
N PHE A 31 -2.13 2.06 -6.10
CA PHE A 31 -2.23 3.21 -5.19
C PHE A 31 -1.47 4.44 -5.72
N ILE A 32 -0.19 4.28 -6.09
CA ILE A 32 0.63 5.36 -6.66
C ILE A 32 -0.02 5.94 -7.92
N THR A 33 -0.50 5.08 -8.82
CA THR A 33 -1.12 5.50 -10.07
C THR A 33 -2.37 6.34 -9.83
N VAL A 34 -3.24 5.92 -8.91
CA VAL A 34 -4.45 6.68 -8.56
C VAL A 34 -4.10 7.96 -7.80
N LEU A 35 -3.10 7.93 -6.92
CA LEU A 35 -2.61 9.11 -6.21
C LEU A 35 -2.17 10.20 -7.20
N PHE A 36 -1.23 9.88 -8.09
CA PHE A 36 -0.74 10.83 -9.09
C PHE A 36 -1.81 11.20 -10.13
N GLY A 37 -2.66 10.26 -10.53
CA GLY A 37 -3.81 10.53 -11.40
C GLY A 37 -4.77 11.54 -10.78
N SER A 38 -5.04 11.42 -9.47
CA SER A 38 -5.89 12.36 -8.74
C SER A 38 -5.26 13.76 -8.66
N PHE A 39 -3.94 13.85 -8.52
CA PHE A 39 -3.22 15.14 -8.54
C PHE A 39 -3.25 15.79 -9.92
N ALA A 40 -3.02 15.02 -10.98
CA ALA A 40 -3.10 15.51 -12.35
C ALA A 40 -4.52 16.00 -12.70
N PHE A 41 -5.55 15.30 -12.22
CA PHE A 41 -6.93 15.75 -12.33
C PHE A 41 -7.16 17.06 -11.56
N ALA A 42 -6.71 17.12 -10.30
CA ALA A 42 -6.84 18.30 -9.44
C ALA A 42 -6.13 19.54 -10.02
N SER A 43 -4.97 19.37 -10.66
CA SER A 43 -4.22 20.49 -11.29
C SER A 43 -4.84 20.98 -12.60
N SER A 44 -5.51 20.08 -13.33
CA SER A 44 -6.09 20.37 -14.66
C SER A 44 -7.49 20.97 -14.56
N PHE A 45 -8.29 20.57 -13.56
CA PHE A 45 -9.66 21.04 -13.37
C PHE A 45 -9.87 21.65 -11.97
N PRO A 46 -9.53 22.94 -11.76
CA PRO A 46 -9.85 23.63 -10.52
C PRO A 46 -11.37 23.78 -10.38
N ILE A 47 -11.98 23.02 -9.46
CA ILE A 47 -13.43 22.83 -9.34
C ILE A 47 -14.18 24.08 -8.82
N LYS A 48 -13.45 25.12 -8.39
CA LYS A 48 -14.02 26.38 -7.86
C LYS A 48 -14.89 27.17 -8.84
N THR A 49 -14.75 26.97 -10.14
CA THR A 49 -15.53 27.72 -11.16
C THR A 49 -16.97 27.22 -11.33
N SER A 50 -17.35 26.07 -10.74
CA SER A 50 -18.59 25.38 -11.12
C SER A 50 -19.69 25.28 -10.03
N SER A 51 -19.47 25.61 -8.76
CA SER A 51 -20.53 25.42 -7.73
C SER A 51 -20.50 26.39 -6.55
N LYS A 52 -21.63 26.46 -5.81
CA LYS A 52 -21.77 27.13 -4.51
C LYS A 52 -20.63 26.72 -3.57
N LEU A 53 -19.89 27.71 -3.09
CA LEU A 53 -18.74 27.53 -2.19
C LEU A 53 -19.24 27.33 -0.76
N THR A 54 -18.92 26.20 -0.14
CA THR A 54 -19.15 25.99 1.29
C THR A 54 -17.86 26.31 2.02
N LYS A 55 -17.89 27.30 2.91
CA LYS A 55 -16.72 27.65 3.75
C LYS A 55 -16.60 26.64 4.88
N ILE A 56 -15.48 25.91 4.93
CA ILE A 56 -15.05 25.15 6.10
C ILE A 56 -13.76 25.83 6.61
N GLY A 57 -13.91 26.70 7.61
CA GLY A 57 -12.80 27.52 8.12
C GLY A 57 -12.26 28.53 7.08
N LYS A 58 -10.94 28.54 6.86
CA LYS A 58 -10.27 29.38 5.85
C LYS A 58 -10.29 28.78 4.42
N PHE A 59 -10.73 27.52 4.29
CA PHE A 59 -10.76 26.82 3.00
C PHE A 59 -12.15 26.93 2.37
N HIS A 60 -12.14 27.28 1.08
CA HIS A 60 -13.35 27.29 0.26
C HIS A 60 -13.41 25.93 -0.45
N VAL A 61 -14.28 25.05 0.03
CA VAL A 61 -14.40 23.69 -0.50
C VAL A 61 -15.73 23.59 -1.25
N THR A 62 -15.69 23.03 -2.45
CA THR A 62 -16.90 22.73 -3.23
C THR A 62 -17.43 21.35 -2.85
N SER A 63 -18.76 21.17 -2.84
CA SER A 63 -19.39 19.86 -2.55
C SER A 63 -18.89 18.75 -3.48
N THR A 64 -18.60 19.09 -4.74
CA THR A 64 -18.00 18.20 -5.74
C THR A 64 -16.57 17.79 -5.37
N SER A 65 -15.70 18.73 -4.99
CA SER A 65 -14.34 18.40 -4.54
C SER A 65 -14.32 17.48 -3.32
N LEU A 66 -15.27 17.69 -2.39
CA LEU A 66 -15.41 16.88 -1.18
C LEU A 66 -15.94 15.48 -1.49
N ALA A 67 -16.88 15.35 -2.43
CA ALA A 67 -17.36 14.05 -2.91
C ALA A 67 -16.25 13.25 -3.63
N THR A 68 -15.43 13.90 -4.47
CA THR A 68 -14.26 13.22 -5.06
C THR A 68 -13.22 12.83 -4.00
N ALA A 69 -12.99 13.69 -3.00
CA ALA A 69 -12.06 13.37 -1.91
C ALA A 69 -12.56 12.19 -1.06
N SER A 70 -13.88 12.05 -0.82
CA SER A 70 -14.42 10.89 -0.12
C SER A 70 -14.29 9.61 -0.92
N VAL A 71 -14.49 9.66 -2.25
CA VAL A 71 -14.29 8.49 -3.13
C VAL A 71 -12.82 8.06 -3.12
N LEU A 72 -11.88 9.03 -3.22
CA LEU A 72 -10.44 8.76 -3.11
C LEU A 72 -10.08 8.16 -1.76
N LEU A 73 -10.64 8.69 -0.67
CA LEU A 73 -10.41 8.15 0.68
C LEU A 73 -10.90 6.71 0.81
N SER A 74 -12.12 6.40 0.32
CA SER A 74 -12.65 5.04 0.31
C SER A 74 -11.75 4.09 -0.49
N PHE A 75 -11.27 4.53 -1.66
CA PHE A 75 -10.32 3.76 -2.46
C PHE A 75 -9.01 3.51 -1.72
N TYR A 76 -8.44 4.52 -1.06
CA TYR A 76 -7.21 4.37 -0.27
C TYR A 76 -7.40 3.41 0.92
N VAL A 77 -8.54 3.44 1.60
CA VAL A 77 -8.83 2.51 2.71
C VAL A 77 -8.92 1.07 2.21
N ILE A 78 -9.60 0.83 1.09
CA ILE A 78 -9.71 -0.51 0.50
C ILE A 78 -8.33 -1.01 0.08
N CYS A 79 -7.56 -0.18 -0.65
CA CYS A 79 -6.20 -0.55 -1.06
C CYS A 79 -5.30 -0.84 0.13
N PHE A 80 -5.39 -0.05 1.21
CA PHE A 80 -4.62 -0.28 2.43
C PHE A 80 -4.95 -1.63 3.07
N TRP A 81 -6.24 -1.97 3.19
CA TRP A 81 -6.66 -3.26 3.75
C TRP A 81 -6.18 -4.43 2.90
N SER A 82 -6.35 -4.36 1.58
CA SER A 82 -5.88 -5.40 0.66
C SER A 82 -4.36 -5.55 0.71
N PHE A 83 -3.62 -4.43 0.76
CA PHE A 83 -2.16 -4.43 0.85
C PHE A 83 -1.67 -5.04 2.16
N ARG A 84 -2.28 -4.65 3.30
CA ARG A 84 -1.99 -5.22 4.61
C ARG A 84 -2.24 -6.72 4.63
N SER A 85 -3.36 -7.17 4.06
CA SER A 85 -3.68 -8.60 3.98
C SER A 85 -2.65 -9.36 3.15
N ALA A 86 -2.24 -8.84 2.00
CA ALA A 86 -1.24 -9.46 1.13
C ALA A 86 0.12 -9.59 1.85
N ILE A 87 0.60 -8.53 2.52
CA ILE A 87 1.87 -8.58 3.26
C ILE A 87 1.81 -9.58 4.43
N VAL A 88 0.72 -9.58 5.20
CA VAL A 88 0.56 -10.53 6.32
C VAL A 88 0.55 -11.97 5.81
N ASN A 89 -0.15 -12.24 4.71
CA ASN A 89 -0.21 -13.59 4.13
C ASN A 89 1.13 -14.01 3.52
N ALA A 90 1.85 -13.09 2.85
CA ALA A 90 3.22 -13.34 2.37
C ALA A 90 4.15 -13.72 3.53
N HIS A 91 4.04 -13.00 4.65
CA HIS A 91 4.82 -13.24 5.86
C HIS A 91 4.49 -14.59 6.51
N LEU A 92 3.21 -14.96 6.58
CA LEU A 92 2.78 -16.26 7.09
C LEU A 92 3.31 -17.41 6.22
N ALA A 93 3.18 -17.30 4.90
CA ALA A 93 3.72 -18.30 3.97
C ALA A 93 5.25 -18.44 4.09
N ALA A 94 5.96 -17.31 4.18
CA ALA A 94 7.41 -17.29 4.38
C ALA A 94 7.87 -17.90 5.71
N SER A 95 7.19 -17.58 6.82
CA SER A 95 7.53 -18.14 8.13
C SER A 95 7.24 -19.65 8.20
N GLN A 96 6.17 -20.11 7.53
CA GLN A 96 5.90 -21.54 7.35
C GLN A 96 7.02 -22.22 6.56
N PHE A 97 7.44 -21.65 5.42
CA PHE A 97 8.58 -22.17 4.64
C PHE A 97 9.86 -22.35 5.49
N LEU A 98 10.21 -21.34 6.31
CA LEU A 98 11.36 -21.39 7.19
C LEU A 98 11.22 -22.47 8.28
N SER A 99 10.02 -22.67 8.83
CA SER A 99 9.78 -23.71 9.83
C SER A 99 10.00 -25.13 9.30
N PHE A 100 9.73 -25.38 8.01
CA PHE A 100 10.05 -26.66 7.36
C PHE A 100 11.56 -26.89 7.21
N HIS A 101 12.37 -25.83 7.19
CA HIS A 101 13.81 -25.90 6.92
C HIS A 101 14.70 -25.78 8.17
N GLN A 102 14.16 -25.47 9.36
CA GLN A 102 14.93 -25.16 10.59
C GLN A 102 16.04 -26.15 10.99
N ASN A 103 16.03 -27.38 10.47
CA ASN A 103 17.05 -28.42 10.75
C ASN A 103 18.11 -28.58 9.64
N CYS A 104 18.14 -27.71 8.63
CA CYS A 104 19.07 -27.82 7.50
C CYS A 104 20.22 -26.81 7.64
N GLU A 105 21.46 -27.29 7.56
CA GLU A 105 22.63 -26.42 7.40
C GLU A 105 22.45 -25.59 6.12
N GLY A 106 22.35 -24.27 6.25
CA GLY A 106 22.06 -23.34 5.14
C GLY A 106 20.81 -22.47 5.33
N VAL A 107 19.98 -22.74 6.34
CA VAL A 107 18.85 -21.87 6.71
C VAL A 107 19.30 -20.45 6.95
N GLU A 108 20.46 -20.24 7.58
CA GLU A 108 20.97 -18.89 7.87
C GLU A 108 21.32 -18.10 6.59
N VAL A 109 21.85 -18.79 5.57
CA VAL A 109 22.14 -18.21 4.25
C VAL A 109 20.85 -17.93 3.50
N LEU A 110 19.86 -18.83 3.58
CA LEU A 110 18.55 -18.66 2.97
C LEU A 110 17.75 -17.54 3.65
N ASN A 111 17.85 -17.41 4.98
CA ASN A 111 17.26 -16.36 5.81
C ASN A 111 17.89 -15.00 5.48
N LYS A 112 19.20 -14.96 5.18
CA LYS A 112 19.90 -13.76 4.69
C LYS A 112 19.57 -13.42 3.23
N MET A 113 19.52 -14.39 2.33
CA MET A 113 19.21 -14.18 0.91
C MET A 113 17.75 -13.76 0.66
N LEU A 114 16.82 -14.32 1.42
CA LEU A 114 15.40 -13.95 1.36
C LEU A 114 15.08 -12.72 2.22
N GLY A 115 16.08 -12.13 2.89
CA GLY A 115 15.92 -10.92 3.72
C GLY A 115 15.06 -11.14 4.97
N PHE A 116 14.87 -12.39 5.37
CA PHE A 116 14.01 -12.81 6.46
C PHE A 116 14.61 -12.59 7.87
N GLU A 117 15.92 -12.32 8.00
CA GLU A 117 16.47 -11.77 9.26
C GLU A 117 15.82 -10.43 9.65
N SER A 118 15.21 -9.72 8.68
CA SER A 118 14.44 -8.50 8.92
C SER A 118 12.93 -8.72 9.13
N LEU A 119 12.48 -9.96 9.44
CA LEU A 119 11.12 -10.31 9.90
C LEU A 119 10.76 -9.67 11.27
N ASN A 120 11.37 -8.54 11.60
CA ASN A 120 10.98 -7.71 12.71
C ASN A 120 9.60 -7.13 12.42
N ARG A 121 8.71 -7.05 13.44
CA ARG A 121 7.41 -6.37 13.31
C ARG A 121 7.53 -5.01 12.63
N LEU A 122 8.66 -4.33 12.81
CA LEU A 122 8.98 -3.05 12.18
C LEU A 122 8.94 -3.07 10.65
N SER A 123 9.46 -4.12 9.97
CA SER A 123 9.48 -4.20 8.50
C SER A 123 8.09 -4.44 7.92
N LEU A 124 7.19 -5.05 8.70
CA LEU A 124 5.78 -5.25 8.37
C LEU A 124 4.97 -3.96 8.58
N ILE A 125 5.35 -3.16 9.57
CA ILE A 125 4.67 -1.90 9.95
C ILE A 125 5.10 -0.74 9.05
N LEU A 126 6.38 -0.65 8.66
CA LEU A 126 6.91 0.49 7.90
C LEU A 126 6.17 0.75 6.58
N PRO A 127 5.87 -0.26 5.74
CA PRO A 127 5.12 -0.06 4.50
C PRO A 127 3.67 0.34 4.77
N GLN A 128 3.07 -0.16 5.86
CA GLN A 128 1.70 0.20 6.26
C GLN A 128 1.62 1.66 6.71
N VAL A 129 2.60 2.12 7.50
CA VAL A 129 2.70 3.51 7.95
C VAL A 129 2.95 4.44 6.76
N GLY A 130 3.83 4.06 5.83
CA GLY A 130 4.07 4.81 4.60
C GLY A 130 2.81 4.96 3.76
N PHE A 131 2.02 3.89 3.62
CA PHE A 131 0.74 3.92 2.91
C PHE A 131 -0.29 4.84 3.58
N LEU A 132 -0.41 4.77 4.91
CA LEU A 132 -1.31 5.64 5.68
C LEU A 132 -0.92 7.12 5.58
N LEU A 133 0.37 7.43 5.73
CA LEU A 133 0.87 8.79 5.58
C LEU A 133 0.67 9.30 4.15
N GLY A 134 0.97 8.46 3.15
CA GLY A 134 0.79 8.79 1.74
C GLY A 134 -0.66 9.06 1.37
N SER A 135 -1.59 8.25 1.86
CA SER A 135 -3.04 8.46 1.64
C SER A 135 -3.57 9.71 2.33
N ALA A 136 -3.18 9.95 3.60
CA ALA A 136 -3.57 11.16 4.32
C ALA A 136 -3.03 12.44 3.64
N MET A 137 -1.74 12.46 3.31
CA MET A 137 -1.14 13.56 2.56
C MET A 137 -1.75 13.70 1.16
N GLY A 138 -2.07 12.58 0.50
CA GLY A 138 -2.72 12.57 -0.80
C GLY A 138 -4.06 13.28 -0.82
N VAL A 139 -4.93 12.98 0.15
CA VAL A 139 -6.23 13.67 0.27
C VAL A 139 -6.05 15.16 0.55
N LEU A 140 -5.09 15.53 1.42
CA LEU A 140 -4.79 16.93 1.72
C LEU A 140 -4.27 17.69 0.50
N VAL A 141 -3.33 17.11 -0.24
CA VAL A 141 -2.78 17.70 -1.47
C VAL A 141 -3.86 17.80 -2.54
N PHE A 142 -4.70 16.77 -2.71
CA PHE A 142 -5.82 16.81 -3.65
C PHE A 142 -6.77 17.96 -3.33
N LEU A 143 -7.22 18.08 -2.07
CA LEU A 143 -8.11 19.15 -1.62
C LEU A 143 -7.45 20.52 -1.75
N TYR A 144 -6.15 20.61 -1.47
CA TYR A 144 -5.37 21.83 -1.65
C TYR A 144 -5.32 22.24 -3.12
N LEU A 145 -4.93 21.35 -4.03
CA LEU A 145 -4.82 21.63 -5.47
C LEU A 145 -6.17 21.97 -6.11
N THR A 146 -7.23 21.21 -5.80
CA THR A 146 -8.58 21.48 -6.37
C THR A 146 -9.19 22.78 -5.89
N ASN A 147 -8.82 23.27 -4.69
CA ASN A 147 -9.41 24.46 -4.08
C ASN A 147 -8.46 25.66 -4.00
N ASN A 148 -7.18 25.51 -4.32
CA ASN A 148 -6.26 26.63 -4.37
C ASN A 148 -6.66 27.58 -5.49
N ARG A 149 -6.74 28.86 -5.14
CA ARG A 149 -6.99 29.93 -6.11
C ARG A 149 -5.72 30.04 -6.96
N LYS A 150 -5.78 29.69 -8.25
CA LYS A 150 -4.84 30.30 -9.20
C LYS A 150 -5.25 31.77 -9.22
N GLU A 151 -4.47 32.61 -8.55
CA GLU A 151 -4.54 34.04 -8.77
C GLU A 151 -4.08 34.25 -10.21
N GLY A 152 -5.06 34.33 -11.10
CA GLY A 152 -4.93 34.79 -12.48
C GLY A 152 -5.79 36.03 -12.62
#